data_AF-A0A1Y5RNR9-F1
#
_entry.id   AF-A0A1Y5RNR9-F1
#
_cell.length_a   1.000
_cell.length_b   1.000
_cell.length_c   1.000
_cell.angle_alpha   90.00
_cell.angle_beta   90.00
_cell.angle_gamma   90.00
#
_symmetry.space_group_name_H-M   'P 1'
#
loop_
_entity.id
_entity.type
_entity.pdbx_description
1 polymer ?
#
loop_
_entity_poly.entity_id
_entity_poly.type
_entity_poly.pdbx_seq_one_letter_code
_entity_poly.pdbx_strand_id
1 'polypeptide(L)'
;MNERLVRAEQGAKFDAERDRKGEVIVDILHREARSGRMYTMTLFAEAFENKSGLSGQTSIRERLNVLTTKGIVKFVKGDAASDLGLASDRSKYGYLCVEHMELATGEEAVDPETGEVTRVHARVFPSHYKCPQTGAVLPVENPAVWVYPEGGEA
;
A
#
# COMPACT_ATOMS: atom_id res chain seq x y z
N MET A 1 6.76 -18.16 38.68
CA MET A 1 7.74 -17.22 38.08
C MET A 1 8.23 -17.81 36.76
N ASN A 2 7.41 -17.75 35.71
CA ASN A 2 7.81 -18.11 34.32
C ASN A 2 6.77 -17.71 33.25
N GLU A 3 5.56 -17.31 33.64
CA GLU A 3 4.53 -16.88 32.67
C GLU A 3 4.77 -15.48 32.09
N ARG A 4 5.52 -14.61 32.80
CA ARG A 4 5.82 -13.24 32.33
C ARG A 4 6.91 -13.21 31.25
N LEU A 5 7.88 -14.12 31.28
CA LEU A 5 8.96 -14.18 30.29
C LEU A 5 8.44 -14.75 28.95
N VAL A 6 7.66 -15.84 29.01
CA VAL A 6 7.07 -16.50 27.84
C VAL A 6 6.12 -15.58 27.06
N ARG A 7 5.38 -14.70 27.74
CA ARG A 7 4.51 -13.71 27.09
C ARG A 7 5.28 -12.60 26.35
N ALA A 8 6.45 -12.22 26.85
CA ALA A 8 7.29 -11.19 26.23
C ALA A 8 7.98 -11.69 24.96
N GLU A 9 8.54 -12.91 24.99
CA GLU A 9 9.17 -13.54 23.82
C GLU A 9 8.15 -13.86 22.73
N GLN A 10 6.98 -14.36 23.12
CA GLN A 10 5.88 -14.64 22.20
C GLN A 10 5.34 -13.34 21.58
N GLY A 11 5.26 -12.25 22.36
CA GLY A 11 4.88 -10.91 21.88
C GLY A 11 5.88 -10.35 20.87
N ALA A 12 7.18 -10.39 21.16
CA ALA A 12 8.22 -9.93 20.25
C ALA A 12 8.25 -10.71 18.92
N LYS A 13 8.02 -12.03 18.97
CA LYS A 13 7.90 -12.85 17.77
C LYS A 13 6.67 -12.47 16.95
N PHE A 14 5.54 -12.18 17.60
CA PHE A 14 4.36 -11.71 16.89
C PHE A 14 4.59 -10.33 16.29
N ASP A 15 5.26 -9.41 16.98
CA ASP A 15 5.57 -8.09 16.44
C ASP A 15 6.52 -8.17 15.24
N ALA A 16 7.56 -8.99 15.28
CA ALA A 16 8.44 -9.23 14.14
C ALA A 16 7.73 -9.90 12.95
N GLU A 17 6.87 -10.89 13.22
CA GLU A 17 6.02 -11.50 12.19
C GLU A 17 5.03 -10.49 11.61
N ARG A 18 4.59 -9.56 12.47
CA ARG A 18 3.69 -8.50 12.08
C ARG A 18 4.41 -7.53 11.14
N ASP A 19 5.61 -7.08 11.47
CA ASP A 19 6.34 -6.12 10.63
C ASP A 19 6.70 -6.74 9.27
N ARG A 20 7.16 -7.99 9.26
CA ARG A 20 7.40 -8.76 8.02
C ARG A 20 6.15 -8.83 7.13
N LYS A 21 4.97 -9.07 7.69
CA LYS A 21 3.71 -9.04 6.91
C LYS A 21 3.34 -7.65 6.41
N GLY A 22 3.77 -6.59 7.10
CA GLY A 22 3.66 -5.22 6.62
C GLY A 22 4.50 -4.99 5.38
N GLU A 23 5.78 -5.38 5.43
CA GLU A 23 6.72 -5.33 4.30
C GLU A 23 6.20 -6.12 3.10
N VAL A 24 5.69 -7.34 3.31
CA VAL A 24 5.11 -8.16 2.25
C VAL A 24 3.95 -7.45 1.53
N ILE A 25 3.09 -6.72 2.25
CA ILE A 25 2.01 -5.95 1.62
C ILE A 25 2.56 -4.82 0.76
N VAL A 26 3.56 -4.09 1.26
CA VAL A 26 4.22 -2.99 0.52
C VAL A 26 4.87 -3.52 -0.75
N ASP A 27 5.60 -4.63 -0.66
CA ASP A 27 6.24 -5.29 -1.79
C ASP A 27 5.23 -5.76 -2.85
N ILE A 28 4.11 -6.34 -2.42
CA ILE A 28 3.03 -6.73 -3.32
C ILE A 28 2.48 -5.50 -4.03
N LEU A 29 2.18 -4.41 -3.30
CA LEU A 29 1.65 -3.19 -3.91
C LEU A 29 2.61 -2.62 -4.98
N HIS A 30 3.92 -2.58 -4.70
CA HIS A 30 4.92 -2.18 -5.69
C HIS A 30 4.93 -3.08 -6.93
N ARG A 31 4.99 -4.40 -6.74
CA ARG A 31 5.07 -5.35 -7.85
C ARG A 31 3.82 -5.31 -8.73
N GLU A 32 2.65 -5.23 -8.09
CA GLU A 32 1.39 -5.19 -8.80
C GLU A 32 1.20 -3.88 -9.57
N ALA A 33 1.56 -2.74 -8.97
CA ALA A 33 1.53 -1.45 -9.67
C ALA A 33 2.46 -1.45 -10.89
N ARG A 34 3.68 -1.97 -10.77
CA ARG A 34 4.59 -2.15 -11.91
C ARG A 34 4.06 -3.10 -12.98
N SER A 35 3.07 -3.93 -12.63
CA SER A 35 2.35 -4.81 -13.55
C SER A 35 1.02 -4.19 -14.06
N GLY A 36 0.73 -2.93 -13.73
CA GLY A 36 -0.47 -2.19 -14.16
C GLY A 36 -1.70 -2.41 -13.27
N ARG A 37 -1.55 -2.95 -12.06
CA ARG A 37 -2.67 -3.27 -11.17
C ARG A 37 -2.59 -2.47 -9.87
N MET A 38 -3.71 -1.84 -9.51
CA MET A 38 -3.90 -1.18 -8.23
C MET A 38 -5.17 -1.70 -7.56
N TYR A 39 -5.19 -1.65 -6.22
CA TYR A 39 -6.22 -2.29 -5.41
C TYR A 39 -6.83 -1.34 -4.40
N THR A 40 -8.14 -1.45 -4.18
CA THR A 40 -8.78 -0.96 -2.95
C THR A 40 -8.47 -1.91 -1.79
N MET A 41 -8.69 -1.50 -0.53
CA MET A 41 -8.48 -2.37 0.63
C MET A 41 -9.23 -3.72 0.52
N THR A 42 -10.48 -3.66 0.06
CA THR A 42 -11.33 -4.84 -0.11
C THR A 42 -10.75 -5.78 -1.16
N LEU A 43 -10.47 -5.25 -2.35
CA LEU A 43 -9.99 -6.05 -3.47
C LEU A 43 -8.59 -6.61 -3.22
N PHE A 44 -7.71 -5.86 -2.53
CA PHE A 44 -6.40 -6.36 -2.13
C PHE A 44 -6.54 -7.59 -1.21
N ALA A 45 -7.37 -7.49 -0.17
CA ALA A 45 -7.60 -8.59 0.76
C ALA A 45 -8.18 -9.82 0.05
N GLU A 46 -9.12 -9.64 -0.88
CA GLU A 46 -9.70 -10.74 -1.66
C GLU A 46 -8.70 -11.37 -2.64
N ALA A 47 -7.88 -10.56 -3.31
CA ALA A 47 -6.93 -11.05 -4.30
C ALA A 47 -5.80 -11.89 -3.66
N PHE A 48 -5.35 -11.50 -2.46
CA PHE A 48 -4.15 -12.05 -1.81
C PHE A 48 -4.43 -12.88 -0.54
N GLU A 49 -5.69 -13.16 -0.23
CA GLU A 49 -6.04 -14.08 0.85
C GLU A 49 -5.36 -15.44 0.67
N ASN A 50 -4.71 -15.92 1.73
CA ASN A 50 -3.99 -17.20 1.79
C ASN A 50 -2.92 -17.36 0.69
N LYS A 51 -2.35 -16.25 0.20
CA LYS A 51 -1.30 -16.22 -0.83
C LYS A 51 -0.12 -15.37 -0.38
N SER A 52 1.06 -15.61 -0.96
CA SER A 52 2.25 -14.77 -0.78
C SER A 52 2.65 -14.52 0.68
N GLY A 53 2.39 -15.47 1.59
CA GLY A 53 2.69 -15.33 3.03
C GLY A 53 1.66 -14.51 3.81
N LEU A 54 0.60 -14.04 3.16
CA LEU A 54 -0.54 -13.39 3.82
C LEU A 54 -1.57 -14.41 4.30
N SER A 55 -2.26 -14.06 5.38
CA SER A 55 -3.31 -14.85 6.02
C SER A 55 -4.70 -14.55 5.41
N GLY A 56 -5.78 -14.88 6.13
CA GLY A 56 -7.16 -14.59 5.70
C GLY A 56 -7.46 -13.10 5.50
N GLN A 57 -8.53 -12.82 4.75
CA GLN A 57 -8.98 -11.45 4.41
C GLN A 57 -9.04 -10.51 5.61
N THR A 58 -9.62 -10.96 6.72
CA THR A 58 -9.77 -10.15 7.95
C THR A 58 -8.41 -9.67 8.47
N SER A 59 -7.44 -10.58 8.60
CA SER A 59 -6.10 -10.22 9.08
C SER A 59 -5.34 -9.32 8.09
N ILE A 60 -5.56 -9.48 6.78
CA ILE A 60 -4.99 -8.55 5.79
C ILE A 60 -5.59 -7.15 5.96
N ARG A 61 -6.91 -7.04 6.12
CA ARG A 61 -7.58 -5.75 6.33
C ARG A 61 -7.15 -5.09 7.64
N GLU A 62 -6.96 -5.86 8.71
CA GLU A 62 -6.40 -5.36 9.97
C GLU A 62 -4.99 -4.81 9.77
N ARG A 63 -4.13 -5.53 9.02
CA ARG A 63 -2.80 -5.05 8.68
C ARG A 63 -2.83 -3.75 7.88
N LEU A 64 -3.62 -3.70 6.82
CA LEU A 64 -3.78 -2.48 6.01
C LEU A 64 -4.28 -1.31 6.86
N ASN A 65 -5.17 -1.55 7.82
CA ASN A 65 -5.60 -0.52 8.76
C ASN A 65 -4.46 0.01 9.63
N VAL A 66 -3.53 -0.84 10.08
CA VAL A 66 -2.32 -0.42 10.81
C VAL A 66 -1.38 0.38 9.90
N LEU A 67 -1.08 -0.14 8.70
CA LEU A 67 -0.18 0.53 7.75
C LEU A 67 -0.70 1.91 7.32
N THR A 68 -2.01 2.02 7.11
CA THR A 68 -2.65 3.30 6.75
C THR A 68 -2.68 4.29 7.92
N THR A 69 -2.88 3.81 9.15
CA THR A 69 -2.76 4.64 10.34
C THR A 69 -1.31 5.10 10.57
N LYS A 70 -0.30 4.27 10.26
CA LYS A 70 1.12 4.65 10.31
C LYS A 70 1.57 5.54 9.14
N GLY A 71 0.71 5.77 8.14
CA GLY A 71 1.06 6.54 6.94
C GLY A 71 1.99 5.82 5.96
N ILE A 72 2.36 4.56 6.21
CA ILE A 72 3.16 3.73 5.30
C ILE A 72 2.38 3.45 4.00
N VAL A 73 1.07 3.24 4.13
CA VAL A 73 0.14 3.13 3.00
C VAL A 73 -0.79 4.34 3.02
N LYS A 74 -0.98 4.99 1.88
CA LYS A 74 -1.90 6.10 1.68
C LYS A 74 -2.88 5.76 0.56
N PHE A 75 -3.66 6.75 0.12
CA PHE A 75 -4.73 6.53 -0.83
C PHE A 75 -4.70 7.44 -2.05
N VAL A 76 -5.11 6.89 -3.19
CA VAL A 76 -5.41 7.62 -4.42
C VAL A 76 -6.92 7.58 -4.66
N LYS A 77 -7.54 8.75 -4.84
CA LYS A 77 -9.00 8.93 -4.94
C LYS A 77 -9.34 9.98 -5.99
N GLY A 78 -10.57 9.91 -6.50
CA GLY A 78 -11.17 10.94 -7.35
C GLY A 78 -10.32 11.20 -8.58
N ASP A 79 -10.12 12.48 -8.90
CA ASP A 79 -9.40 12.92 -10.10
C ASP A 79 -7.98 12.34 -10.16
N ALA A 80 -7.26 12.26 -9.04
CA ALA A 80 -5.93 11.66 -8.99
C ALA A 80 -5.91 10.16 -9.38
N ALA A 81 -7.00 9.44 -9.15
CA ALA A 81 -7.12 8.05 -9.60
C ALA A 81 -7.48 8.00 -11.11
N SER A 82 -8.34 8.91 -11.57
CA SER A 82 -8.71 9.02 -12.97
C SER A 82 -7.53 9.45 -13.86
N ASP A 83 -6.66 10.32 -13.37
CA ASP A 83 -5.42 10.74 -14.06
C ASP A 83 -4.44 9.57 -14.27
N LEU A 84 -4.52 8.54 -13.41
CA LEU A 84 -3.78 7.28 -13.55
C LEU A 84 -4.49 6.24 -14.43
N GLY A 85 -5.62 6.60 -15.05
CA GLY A 85 -6.42 5.69 -15.86
C GLY A 85 -7.17 4.63 -15.04
N LEU A 86 -7.31 4.81 -13.73
CA LEU A 86 -8.01 3.86 -12.87
C LEU A 86 -9.53 4.06 -12.97
N ALA A 87 -10.26 2.95 -12.85
CA ALA A 87 -11.71 2.98 -12.82
C ALA A 87 -12.23 3.79 -11.62
N SER A 88 -13.40 4.42 -11.78
CA SER A 88 -14.05 5.11 -10.67
C SER A 88 -14.39 4.12 -9.56
N ASP A 89 -13.85 4.38 -8.38
CA ASP A 89 -14.06 3.60 -7.18
C ASP A 89 -15.09 4.28 -6.25
N ARG A 90 -15.92 3.48 -5.57
CA ARG A 90 -16.90 3.96 -4.58
C ARG A 90 -16.53 3.61 -3.14
N SER A 91 -15.34 3.05 -2.91
CA SER A 91 -14.89 2.70 -1.58
C SER A 91 -14.58 3.96 -0.76
N LYS A 92 -14.72 3.81 0.57
CA LYS A 92 -14.40 4.87 1.53
C LYS A 92 -13.00 5.45 1.28
N TYR A 93 -12.01 4.58 1.05
CA TYR A 93 -10.60 4.96 1.02
C TYR A 93 -10.03 5.17 -0.37
N GLY A 94 -10.56 4.51 -1.40
CA GLY A 94 -9.93 4.48 -2.72
C GLY A 94 -8.86 3.43 -2.88
N TYR A 95 -8.00 3.65 -3.87
CA TYR A 95 -6.88 2.76 -4.17
C TYR A 95 -5.74 2.96 -3.19
N LEU A 96 -5.05 1.88 -2.85
CA LEU A 96 -3.87 1.90 -2.00
C LEU A 96 -2.65 2.36 -2.80
N CYS A 97 -1.80 3.18 -2.17
CA CYS A 97 -0.48 3.51 -2.68
C CYS A 97 0.55 3.52 -1.55
N VAL A 98 1.81 3.27 -1.92
CA VAL A 98 2.97 3.34 -1.04
C VAL A 98 3.95 4.36 -1.59
N GLU A 99 4.93 4.76 -0.78
CA GLU A 99 5.96 5.71 -1.22
C GLU A 99 6.73 5.14 -2.42
N HIS A 100 7.13 6.01 -3.35
CA HIS A 100 7.88 5.64 -4.56
C HIS A 100 7.21 4.58 -5.46
N MET A 101 5.88 4.41 -5.36
CA MET A 101 5.15 3.47 -6.20
C MET A 101 5.06 3.95 -7.66
N GLU A 102 5.21 3.02 -8.60
CA GLU A 102 5.18 3.26 -10.04
C GLU A 102 4.14 2.35 -10.68
N LEU A 103 3.21 2.94 -11.43
CA LEU A 103 2.13 2.24 -12.13
C LEU A 103 2.48 2.10 -13.61
N ALA A 104 2.46 0.87 -14.14
CA ALA A 104 2.58 0.68 -15.58
C ALA A 104 1.34 1.28 -16.29
N THR A 105 1.57 2.14 -17.28
CA THR A 105 0.50 2.88 -17.99
C THR A 105 -0.19 2.04 -19.07
N GLY A 106 0.38 0.89 -19.42
CA GLY A 106 -0.03 0.09 -20.56
C GLY A 106 0.60 0.54 -21.88
N GLU A 107 1.32 1.67 -21.87
CA GLU A 107 2.12 2.13 -23.00
C GLU A 107 3.49 1.44 -23.01
N GLU A 108 4.01 1.24 -24.22
CA GLU A 108 5.33 0.67 -24.46
C GLU A 108 6.19 1.70 -25.20
N ALA A 109 7.42 1.87 -24.73
CA ALA A 109 8.44 2.69 -25.36
C ALA A 109 9.48 1.78 -26.03
N VAL A 110 9.82 2.09 -27.28
CA VAL A 110 10.85 1.37 -28.04
C VAL A 110 12.13 2.21 -28.01
N ASP A 111 13.21 1.62 -27.51
CA ASP A 111 14.54 2.23 -27.57
C ASP A 111 14.99 2.35 -29.04
N PRO A 112 15.29 3.56 -29.54
CA PRO A 112 15.63 3.77 -30.95
C PRO A 112 17.00 3.21 -31.36
N GLU A 113 17.90 2.96 -30.41
CA GLU A 113 19.24 2.43 -30.66
C GLU A 113 19.29 0.90 -30.54
N THR A 114 18.59 0.34 -29.55
CA THR A 114 18.63 -1.11 -29.25
C THR A 114 17.42 -1.88 -29.77
N GLY A 115 16.29 -1.19 -30.02
CA GLY A 115 15.01 -1.82 -30.34
C GLY A 115 14.31 -2.49 -29.15
N GLU A 116 14.82 -2.32 -27.92
CA GLU A 116 14.22 -2.89 -26.71
C GLU A 116 12.86 -2.23 -26.42
N VAL A 117 11.85 -3.06 -26.13
CA VAL A 117 10.51 -2.60 -25.76
C VAL A 117 10.40 -2.58 -24.24
N THR A 118 10.24 -1.38 -23.68
CA THR A 118 10.10 -1.16 -22.24
C THR A 118 8.70 -0.64 -21.91
N ARG A 119 8.14 -1.06 -20.79
CA ARG A 119 6.86 -0.52 -20.33
C ARG A 119 7.07 0.87 -19.75
N VAL A 120 6.18 1.79 -20.09
CA VAL A 120 6.15 3.12 -19.50
C VAL A 120 5.49 3.04 -18.12
N HIS A 121 6.10 3.71 -17.14
CA HIS A 121 5.57 3.80 -15.79
C HIS A 121 5.28 5.25 -15.41
N ALA A 122 4.15 5.46 -14.74
CA ALA A 122 3.78 6.72 -14.12
C ALA A 122 4.03 6.65 -12.60
N ARG A 123 4.58 7.72 -12.02
CA ARG A 123 4.70 7.83 -10.56
C ARG A 123 3.32 7.96 -9.94
N VAL A 124 3.07 7.19 -8.88
CA VAL A 124 1.81 7.26 -8.13
C VAL A 124 2.02 8.15 -6.91
N PHE A 125 1.24 9.22 -6.85
CA PHE A 125 1.24 10.13 -5.70
C PHE A 125 -0.01 9.93 -4.84
N PRO A 126 0.10 10.02 -3.50
CA PRO A 126 -1.06 9.95 -2.64
C PRO A 126 -1.92 11.21 -2.83
N SER A 127 -3.24 11.02 -2.80
CA SER A 127 -4.21 12.13 -2.74
C SER A 127 -4.74 12.34 -1.33
N HIS A 128 -4.80 11.26 -0.53
CA HIS A 128 -5.39 11.26 0.80
C HIS A 128 -4.60 10.35 1.75
N TYR A 129 -4.70 10.63 3.04
CA TYR A 129 -4.17 9.80 4.12
C TYR A 129 -5.25 9.53 5.17
N LYS A 130 -5.01 8.52 6.01
CA LYS A 130 -5.86 8.24 7.17
C LYS A 130 -5.32 9.02 8.38
N CYS A 131 -6.13 9.91 8.95
CA CYS A 131 -5.80 10.59 10.19
C CYS A 131 -5.68 9.56 11.34
N PRO A 132 -4.54 9.45 12.04
CA PRO A 132 -4.36 8.43 13.07
C PRO A 132 -5.31 8.59 14.27
N GLN A 133 -5.65 9.83 14.61
CA GLN A 133 -6.47 10.15 15.77
C GLN A 133 -7.96 9.92 15.54
N THR A 134 -8.46 10.22 14.34
CA THR A 134 -9.90 10.22 14.05
C THR A 134 -10.33 9.11 13.08
N GLY A 135 -9.38 8.50 12.36
CA GLY A 135 -9.67 7.59 11.26
C GLY A 135 -10.31 8.26 10.04
N ALA A 136 -10.39 9.59 10.03
CA ALA A 136 -10.87 10.38 8.90
C ALA A 136 -9.92 10.24 7.70
N VAL A 137 -10.47 10.31 6.49
CA VAL A 137 -9.69 10.33 5.25
C VAL A 137 -9.54 11.78 4.84
N LEU A 138 -8.31 12.30 4.92
CA LEU A 138 -8.02 13.72 4.71
C LEU A 138 -7.12 13.88 3.48
N PRO A 139 -7.26 14.97 2.71
CA PRO A 139 -6.37 15.23 1.58
C PRO A 139 -4.93 15.45 2.06
N VAL A 140 -3.96 15.07 1.23
CA VAL A 140 -2.55 15.45 1.47
C VAL A 140 -2.32 16.88 0.98
N GLU A 141 -1.49 17.64 1.68
CA GLU A 141 -1.18 19.02 1.30
C GLU A 141 -0.25 19.08 0.09
N ASN A 142 0.81 18.27 0.09
CA ASN A 142 1.75 18.14 -1.01
C ASN A 142 1.97 16.65 -1.36
N PRO A 143 1.37 16.16 -2.46
CA PRO A 143 1.51 14.76 -2.90
C PRO A 143 2.96 14.32 -3.16
N ALA A 144 3.86 15.24 -3.50
CA ALA A 144 5.25 14.92 -3.80
C ALA A 144 6.11 14.66 -2.55
N VAL A 145 5.60 14.98 -1.36
CA VAL A 145 6.31 14.79 -0.08
C VAL A 145 5.57 13.77 0.77
N TRP A 146 6.23 12.65 1.08
CA TRP A 146 5.63 11.62 1.92
C TRP A 146 5.84 11.90 3.41
N VAL A 147 4.82 12.46 4.06
CA VAL A 147 4.86 12.69 5.51
C VAL A 147 4.32 11.48 6.28
N TYR A 148 5.07 11.05 7.30
CA TYR A 148 4.64 10.05 8.28
C TYR A 148 4.08 10.75 9.53
N PRO A 149 3.00 10.23 10.14
CA PRO A 149 2.58 10.67 11.46
C PRO A 149 3.69 10.44 12.50
N GLU A 150 3.70 11.22 13.59
CA GLU A 150 4.68 11.05 14.67
C GLU A 150 4.75 9.58 15.14
N GLY A 151 5.94 8.98 15.07
CA GLY A 151 6.18 7.57 15.41
C GLY A 151 5.98 6.55 14.26
N GLY A 152 5.69 7.00 13.04
CA GLY A 152 5.77 6.19 11.83
C GLY A 152 7.17 6.28 11.22
N GLU A 153 7.95 5.20 11.30
CA GLU A 153 9.19 5.06 10.53
C GLU A 153 8.88 4.35 9.20
N ALA A 154 9.69 4.65 8.18
CA ALA A 154 9.59 4.09 6.82
C ALA A 154 10.02 2.62 6.78
#